data_AF-A0A7S3HZ78-F1
#
_entry.id   AF-A0A7S3HZ78-F1
#
_cell.length_a   1.000
_cell.length_b   1.000
_cell.length_c   1.000
_cell.angle_alpha   90.00
_cell.angle_beta   90.00
_cell.angle_gamma   90.00
#
_symmetry.space_group_name_H-M   'P 1'
#
loop_
_entity.id
_entity.type
_entity.pdbx_description
1 polymer ?
#
loop_
_entity_poly.entity_id
_entity_poly.type
_entity_poly.pdbx_seq_one_letter_code
_entity_poly.pdbx_strand_id
1 'polypeptide(L)'
;MRAFVAALAAVAVQAEMIPESTLKNLILEHKQFVNANYTPISVTVDGKKTQKYIASDWCTSDGAEFVCNMDNRGFIIDDANFDKSNPNFFTPNLLGGSVEWDVDMSEHECGCFNTFYTVSMPAKTADGSLWNTDGYFYCDANAGNWGGAFCPEFDLQEGNKYSWATTPHSCNAPNSKGHYDWCDGSGQCAQNIVDQLAWDGYGAGAQYTINTEQPFHAKVTFDQ
;
A
#
# COMPACT_ATOMS: atom_id res chain seq x y z
N MET A 1 -0.75 51.25 12.26
CA MET A 1 0.47 50.52 11.85
C MET A 1 0.98 49.77 13.07
N ARG A 2 0.76 48.45 13.16
CA ARG A 2 1.28 47.63 14.26
C ARG A 2 2.37 46.74 13.68
N ALA A 3 3.62 47.05 14.02
CA ALA A 3 4.77 46.23 13.72
C ALA A 3 4.74 44.99 14.64
N PHE A 4 4.90 43.81 14.06
CA PHE A 4 5.14 42.57 14.77
C PHE A 4 6.67 42.39 14.85
N VAL A 5 7.22 42.41 16.06
CA VAL A 5 8.61 42.04 16.32
C VAL A 5 8.60 40.56 16.66
N ALA A 6 9.13 39.72 15.76
CA ALA A 6 9.40 38.33 16.06
C ALA A 6 10.61 38.26 16.99
N ALA A 7 10.39 37.89 18.25
CA ALA A 7 11.47 37.51 19.15
C ALA A 7 11.91 36.09 18.78
N LEU A 8 13.04 35.96 18.07
CA LEU A 8 13.80 34.72 18.07
C LEU A 8 14.39 34.55 19.48
N ALA A 9 13.72 33.76 20.32
CA ALA A 9 14.36 33.20 21.51
C ALA A 9 15.31 32.09 21.03
N ALA A 10 16.60 32.43 20.87
CA ALA A 10 17.65 31.44 20.75
C ALA A 10 17.74 30.68 22.08
N VAL A 11 17.04 29.54 22.18
CA VAL A 11 17.25 28.59 23.27
C VAL A 11 18.55 27.86 22.96
N ALA A 12 19.60 28.19 23.70
CA ALA A 12 20.80 27.38 23.75
C ALA A 12 20.43 26.03 24.40
N VAL A 13 20.10 25.06 23.57
CA VAL A 13 19.92 23.67 24.02
C VAL A 13 21.32 23.12 24.28
N GLN A 14 21.63 22.82 25.53
CA GLN A 14 22.71 21.88 25.84
C GLN A 14 22.38 20.59 25.09
N ALA A 15 23.28 20.17 24.19
CA ALA A 15 23.14 18.95 23.43
C ALA A 15 23.23 17.74 24.37
N GLU A 16 22.14 17.42 25.06
CA GLU A 16 21.87 16.05 25.45
C GLU A 16 21.70 15.25 24.17
N MET A 17 22.46 14.17 24.04
CA MET A 17 22.32 13.25 22.92
C MET A 17 20.94 12.61 23.00
N ILE A 18 19.98 13.20 22.29
CA ILE A 18 18.68 12.57 22.04
C ILE A 18 19.00 11.25 21.32
N PRO A 19 18.62 10.08 21.87
CA PRO A 19 18.81 8.82 21.19
C PRO A 19 18.20 8.88 19.79
N GLU A 20 18.86 8.32 18.79
CA GLU A 20 18.41 8.38 17.39
C GLU A 20 16.95 7.88 17.24
N SER A 21 16.56 6.90 18.04
CA SER A 21 15.18 6.40 18.12
C SER A 21 14.18 7.45 18.61
N THR A 22 14.56 8.25 19.60
CA THR A 22 13.73 9.33 20.14
C THR A 22 13.63 10.49 19.15
N LEU A 23 14.72 10.80 18.43
CA LEU A 23 14.70 11.80 17.36
C LEU A 23 13.86 11.34 16.17
N LYS A 24 13.95 10.06 15.77
CA LYS A 24 13.08 9.47 14.74
C LYS A 24 11.61 9.53 15.15
N ASN A 25 11.28 9.18 16.39
CA ASN A 25 9.91 9.26 16.89
C ASN A 25 9.39 10.70 16.93
N LEU A 26 10.20 11.67 17.39
CA LEU A 26 9.81 13.08 17.40
C LEU A 26 9.65 13.67 16.00
N ILE A 27 10.48 13.25 15.03
CA ILE A 27 10.32 13.64 13.62
C ILE A 27 9.07 13.00 13.01
N LEU A 28 8.78 11.74 13.35
CA LEU A 28 7.59 11.03 12.89
C LEU A 28 6.32 11.67 13.47
N GLU A 29 6.32 11.99 14.76
CA GLU A 29 5.27 12.76 15.43
C GLU A 29 5.14 14.16 14.81
N HIS A 30 6.24 14.88 14.59
CA HIS A 30 6.19 16.22 13.99
C HIS A 30 5.70 16.22 12.54
N LYS A 31 6.08 15.24 11.71
CA LYS A 31 5.53 15.05 10.36
C LYS A 31 4.02 14.76 10.40
N GLN A 32 3.55 14.04 11.41
CA GLN A 32 2.11 13.83 11.62
C GLN A 32 1.37 15.10 12.07
N PHE A 33 2.07 16.06 12.71
CA PHE A 33 1.48 17.34 13.16
C PHE A 33 1.61 18.50 12.15
N VAL A 34 2.54 18.43 11.19
CA VAL A 34 2.76 19.47 10.17
C VAL A 34 2.23 18.99 8.82
N ASN A 35 0.91 19.13 8.62
CA ASN A 35 0.22 18.94 7.33
C ASN A 35 0.66 17.71 6.52
N ALA A 36 0.31 16.50 6.98
CA ALA A 36 0.24 15.35 6.09
C ALA A 36 -0.98 15.50 5.16
N ASN A 37 -0.94 16.47 4.24
CA ASN A 37 -1.87 16.49 3.12
C ASN A 37 -1.48 15.33 2.21
N TYR A 38 -2.10 14.17 2.44
CA TYR A 38 -1.92 13.02 1.58
C TYR A 38 -2.19 13.41 0.14
N THR A 39 -1.36 12.89 -0.75
CA THR A 39 -1.39 13.32 -2.15
C THR A 39 -2.63 12.76 -2.84
N PRO A 40 -3.35 13.58 -3.62
CA PRO A 40 -4.56 13.11 -4.30
C PRO A 40 -4.21 12.13 -5.42
N ILE A 41 -5.03 11.12 -5.62
CA ILE A 41 -5.00 10.21 -6.77
C ILE A 41 -6.40 10.14 -7.38
N SER A 42 -6.49 10.23 -8.71
CA SER A 42 -7.76 10.05 -9.40
C SER A 42 -7.97 8.57 -9.73
N VAL A 43 -9.10 8.03 -9.31
CA VAL A 43 -9.54 6.67 -9.63
C VAL A 43 -10.89 6.70 -10.33
N THR A 44 -11.17 5.74 -11.20
CA THR A 44 -12.51 5.57 -11.78
C THR A 44 -13.21 4.42 -11.07
N VAL A 45 -14.32 4.72 -10.39
CA VAL A 45 -15.15 3.72 -9.69
C VAL A 45 -16.50 3.69 -10.38
N ASP A 46 -16.90 2.53 -10.89
CA ASP A 46 -18.17 2.33 -11.60
C ASP A 46 -18.43 3.36 -12.71
N GLY A 47 -17.38 3.65 -13.51
CA GLY A 47 -17.42 4.62 -14.60
C GLY A 47 -17.39 6.09 -14.17
N LYS A 48 -17.29 6.37 -12.86
CA LYS A 48 -17.22 7.74 -12.32
C LYS A 48 -15.82 8.06 -11.81
N LYS A 49 -15.22 9.09 -12.40
CA LYS A 49 -13.97 9.67 -11.91
C LYS A 49 -14.19 10.21 -10.49
N THR A 50 -13.41 9.70 -9.56
CA THR A 50 -13.49 9.96 -8.12
C THR A 50 -12.09 10.31 -7.61
N GLN A 51 -12.01 11.32 -6.75
CA GLN A 51 -10.75 11.66 -6.08
C GLN A 51 -10.61 10.83 -4.82
N LYS A 52 -9.42 10.23 -4.64
CA LYS A 52 -8.96 9.56 -3.42
C LYS A 52 -7.62 10.17 -3.02
N TYR A 53 -7.03 9.66 -1.96
CA TYR A 53 -5.73 10.13 -1.47
C TYR A 53 -4.82 8.96 -1.12
N ILE A 54 -3.52 9.19 -1.15
CA ILE A 54 -2.49 8.20 -0.83
C ILE A 54 -1.98 8.45 0.59
N ALA A 55 -2.40 7.60 1.53
CA ALA A 55 -1.82 7.51 2.86
C ALA A 55 -0.44 6.86 2.81
N SER A 56 0.60 7.69 2.81
CA SER A 56 2.00 7.27 2.91
C SER A 56 2.89 8.44 3.29
N ASP A 57 3.97 8.16 4.02
CA ASP A 57 5.04 9.12 4.28
C ASP A 57 6.12 9.11 3.17
N TRP A 58 6.06 8.15 2.25
CA TRP A 58 7.16 7.81 1.33
C TRP A 58 6.74 7.61 -0.12
N CYS A 59 5.43 7.47 -0.36
CA CYS A 59 4.86 7.46 -1.70
C CYS A 59 4.14 8.78 -1.99
N THR A 60 4.10 9.16 -3.26
CA THR A 60 3.46 10.39 -3.73
C THR A 60 2.64 10.13 -4.97
N SER A 61 1.60 10.95 -5.15
CA SER A 61 0.83 11.04 -6.38
C SER A 61 0.72 12.49 -6.86
N ASP A 62 0.63 12.67 -8.17
CA ASP A 62 0.33 13.96 -8.81
C ASP A 62 -1.14 14.08 -9.25
N GLY A 63 -1.97 13.10 -8.90
CA GLY A 63 -3.37 12.98 -9.31
C GLY A 63 -3.61 12.01 -10.46
N ALA A 64 -2.59 11.65 -11.24
CA ALA A 64 -2.68 10.68 -12.32
C ALA A 64 -1.77 9.48 -12.09
N GLU A 65 -0.56 9.71 -11.57
CA GLU A 65 0.46 8.70 -11.33
C GLU A 65 0.65 8.49 -9.83
N PHE A 66 1.00 7.25 -9.44
CA PHE A 66 1.47 6.91 -8.10
C PHE A 66 2.91 6.42 -8.20
N VAL A 67 3.79 7.03 -7.41
CA VAL A 67 5.21 6.66 -7.34
C VAL A 67 5.57 6.39 -5.90
N CYS A 68 6.30 5.32 -5.65
CA CYS A 68 6.83 5.00 -4.34
C CYS A 68 8.29 4.60 -4.43
N ASN A 69 9.09 5.05 -3.45
CA ASN A 69 10.47 4.60 -3.33
C ASN A 69 10.52 3.12 -2.93
N MET A 70 11.62 2.44 -3.26
CA MET A 70 11.86 1.05 -2.88
C MET A 70 11.62 0.81 -1.38
N ASP A 71 11.07 -0.35 -1.02
CA ASP A 71 10.77 -0.76 0.36
C ASP A 71 9.81 0.17 1.10
N ASN A 72 8.81 0.70 0.37
CA ASN A 72 7.76 1.53 0.94
C ASN A 72 6.38 1.13 0.42
N ARG A 73 5.35 1.65 1.09
CA ARG A 73 3.94 1.33 0.82
C ARG A 73 3.07 2.55 0.95
N GLY A 74 2.02 2.60 0.14
CA GLY A 74 0.94 3.57 0.27
C GLY A 74 -0.41 2.89 0.27
N PHE A 75 -1.38 3.52 0.92
CA PHE A 75 -2.75 3.05 1.00
C PHE A 75 -3.69 4.06 0.35
N ILE A 76 -4.71 3.59 -0.36
CA ILE A 76 -5.75 4.47 -0.91
C ILE A 76 -6.77 4.75 0.20
N ILE A 77 -7.04 6.03 0.47
CA ILE A 77 -8.00 6.51 1.47
C ILE A 77 -9.02 7.46 0.84
N ASP A 78 -10.19 7.58 1.47
CA ASP A 78 -11.33 8.33 0.95
C ASP A 78 -11.27 9.85 1.20
N ASP A 79 -10.53 10.32 2.21
CA ASP A 79 -10.38 11.73 2.57
C ASP A 79 -8.90 12.11 2.69
N ALA A 80 -8.57 13.38 2.46
CA ALA A 80 -7.20 13.90 2.56
C ALA A 80 -6.62 13.79 3.97
N ASN A 81 -7.47 13.63 4.99
CA ASN A 81 -7.08 13.44 6.38
C ASN A 81 -7.27 11.97 6.78
N PHE A 82 -6.24 11.37 7.37
CA PHE A 82 -6.29 10.02 7.89
C PHE A 82 -6.59 10.03 9.39
N ASP A 83 -7.85 9.80 9.76
CA ASP A 83 -8.26 9.68 11.16
C ASP A 83 -7.88 8.30 11.71
N LYS A 84 -6.84 8.25 12.55
CA LYS A 84 -6.41 7.00 13.21
C LYS A 84 -7.46 6.43 14.17
N SER A 85 -8.44 7.21 14.61
CA SER A 85 -9.55 6.72 15.44
C SER A 85 -10.62 6.04 14.61
N ASN A 86 -10.75 6.43 13.35
CA ASN A 86 -11.71 5.89 12.40
C ASN A 86 -11.11 5.87 10.98
N PRO A 87 -10.20 4.92 10.69
CA PRO A 87 -9.44 4.90 9.43
C PRO A 87 -10.37 4.80 8.21
N ASN A 88 -10.14 5.67 7.24
CA ASN A 88 -10.97 5.88 6.07
C ASN A 88 -10.38 5.23 4.80
N PHE A 89 -9.93 3.98 4.90
CA PHE A 89 -9.42 3.23 3.76
C PHE A 89 -10.49 3.07 2.67
N PHE A 90 -10.05 3.20 1.41
CA PHE A 90 -10.91 2.92 0.28
C PHE A 90 -11.17 1.41 0.17
N THR A 91 -12.43 1.02 0.31
CA THR A 91 -12.86 -0.39 0.43
C THR A 91 -13.87 -0.76 -0.67
N PRO A 92 -13.45 -0.88 -1.93
CA PRO A 92 -14.34 -1.26 -3.01
C PRO A 92 -14.81 -2.72 -2.87
N ASN A 93 -16.08 -2.98 -3.21
CA ASN A 93 -16.52 -4.35 -3.45
C ASN A 93 -16.13 -4.75 -4.88
N LEU A 94 -15.23 -5.72 -5.01
CA LEU A 94 -14.71 -6.15 -6.31
C LEU A 94 -15.52 -7.28 -6.94
N LEU A 95 -16.36 -7.98 -6.17
CA LEU A 95 -17.08 -9.17 -6.64
C LEU A 95 -18.08 -8.83 -7.76
N GLY A 96 -17.94 -9.50 -8.91
CA GLY A 96 -18.68 -9.24 -10.14
C GLY A 96 -18.12 -8.09 -10.98
N GLY A 97 -16.96 -7.54 -10.62
CA GLY A 97 -16.32 -6.40 -11.28
C GLY A 97 -14.89 -6.67 -11.72
N SER A 98 -14.11 -5.60 -11.87
CA SER A 98 -12.69 -5.67 -12.23
C SER A 98 -11.89 -4.51 -11.66
N VAL A 99 -10.58 -4.74 -11.49
CA VAL A 99 -9.58 -3.71 -11.20
C VAL A 99 -8.66 -3.60 -12.41
N GLU A 100 -8.37 -2.37 -12.83
CA GLU A 100 -7.58 -2.06 -14.02
C GLU A 100 -6.59 -0.94 -13.69
N TRP A 101 -5.36 -1.06 -14.20
CA TRP A 101 -4.31 -0.06 -14.01
C TRP A 101 -3.28 -0.14 -15.14
N ASP A 102 -2.59 0.97 -15.37
CA ASP A 102 -1.40 1.00 -16.20
C ASP A 102 -0.17 0.92 -15.29
N VAL A 103 0.87 0.21 -15.74
CA VAL A 103 2.09 0.01 -14.97
C VAL A 103 3.33 0.06 -15.86
N ASP A 104 4.39 0.66 -15.33
CA ASP A 104 5.72 0.66 -15.94
C ASP A 104 6.68 -0.21 -15.12
N MET A 105 7.12 -1.32 -15.71
CA MET A 105 8.05 -2.27 -15.09
C MET A 105 9.49 -2.12 -15.58
N SER A 106 9.78 -1.18 -16.48
CA SER A 106 11.07 -1.11 -17.21
C SER A 106 12.30 -1.04 -16.31
N GLU A 107 12.17 -0.39 -15.15
CA GLU A 107 13.21 -0.21 -14.14
C GLU A 107 13.18 -1.25 -13.00
N HIS A 108 12.29 -2.24 -13.05
CA HIS A 108 12.13 -3.26 -11.99
C HIS A 108 12.93 -4.52 -12.34
N GLU A 109 14.15 -4.59 -11.85
CA GLU A 109 15.09 -5.71 -12.07
C GLU A 109 14.77 -6.97 -11.24
N CYS A 110 15.48 -8.06 -11.55
CA CYS A 110 15.45 -9.29 -10.75
C CYS A 110 15.69 -9.02 -9.26
N GLY A 111 14.85 -9.60 -8.41
CA GLY A 111 14.93 -9.46 -6.95
C GLY A 111 14.22 -8.22 -6.39
N CYS A 112 13.81 -7.29 -7.24
CA CYS A 112 12.84 -6.25 -6.90
C CYS A 112 11.44 -6.75 -7.29
N PHE A 113 10.41 -6.39 -6.51
CA PHE A 113 9.02 -6.63 -6.87
C PHE A 113 8.21 -5.36 -6.65
N ASN A 114 7.45 -4.97 -7.66
CA ASN A 114 6.41 -3.96 -7.56
C ASN A 114 5.10 -4.68 -7.24
N THR A 115 4.48 -4.32 -6.11
CA THR A 115 3.29 -4.99 -5.62
C THR A 115 2.07 -4.08 -5.68
N PHE A 116 0.97 -4.61 -6.20
CA PHE A 116 -0.35 -3.98 -6.11
C PHE A 116 -1.36 -5.03 -5.67
N TYR A 117 -1.97 -4.80 -4.52
CA TYR A 117 -2.73 -5.82 -3.82
C TYR A 117 -3.80 -5.19 -2.93
N THR A 118 -4.71 -6.04 -2.46
CA THR A 118 -5.78 -5.65 -1.55
C THR A 118 -5.67 -6.44 -0.25
N VAL A 119 -5.98 -5.78 0.86
CA VAL A 119 -5.97 -6.38 2.19
C VAL A 119 -7.21 -5.95 2.97
N SER A 120 -7.69 -6.80 3.86
CA SER A 120 -8.83 -6.49 4.73
C SER A 120 -8.39 -5.66 5.96
N MET A 121 -8.12 -4.38 5.71
CA MET A 121 -7.78 -3.38 6.74
C MET A 121 -9.02 -2.64 7.28
N PRO A 122 -8.97 -2.05 8.49
CA PRO A 122 -7.84 -2.06 9.43
C PRO A 122 -7.72 -3.37 10.21
N ALA A 123 -6.47 -3.71 10.57
CA ALA A 123 -6.18 -4.85 11.43
C ALA A 123 -6.80 -4.68 12.84
N LYS A 124 -7.21 -5.80 13.43
CA LYS A 124 -7.77 -5.86 14.79
C LYS A 124 -7.01 -6.81 15.66
N THR A 125 -6.93 -6.51 16.95
CA THR A 125 -6.47 -7.44 17.98
C THR A 125 -7.60 -8.41 18.36
N ALA A 126 -7.26 -9.46 19.11
CA ALA A 126 -8.24 -10.47 19.54
C ALA A 126 -9.44 -9.89 20.32
N ASP A 127 -9.27 -8.76 21.02
CA ASP A 127 -10.36 -8.11 21.78
C ASP A 127 -11.24 -7.18 20.92
N GLY A 128 -10.84 -6.92 19.67
CA GLY A 128 -11.52 -6.07 18.70
C GLY A 128 -11.02 -4.63 18.64
N SER A 129 -10.07 -4.24 19.47
CA SER A 129 -9.35 -2.97 19.32
C SER A 129 -8.52 -2.96 18.04
N LEU A 130 -8.24 -1.77 17.52
CA LEU A 130 -7.41 -1.60 16.32
C LEU A 130 -5.95 -1.96 16.64
N TRP A 131 -5.34 -2.81 15.80
CA TRP A 131 -3.91 -3.11 15.86
C TRP A 131 -3.15 -2.01 15.12
N ASN A 132 -2.43 -1.15 15.83
CA ASN A 132 -1.72 -0.02 15.23
C ASN A 132 -0.25 0.05 15.65
N THR A 133 0.60 -0.74 15.02
CA THR A 133 2.04 -0.76 15.28
C THR A 133 2.86 0.07 14.30
N ASP A 134 2.28 0.41 13.15
CA ASP A 134 2.94 1.04 12.00
C ASP A 134 2.36 2.42 11.65
N GLY A 135 1.31 2.86 12.35
CA GLY A 135 0.59 4.10 12.07
C GLY A 135 -0.55 3.96 11.07
N TYR A 136 -0.67 2.81 10.39
CA TYR A 136 -1.62 2.54 9.31
C TYR A 136 -2.46 1.28 9.52
N PHE A 137 -2.34 0.58 10.65
CA PHE A 137 -3.16 -0.59 10.95
C PHE A 137 -2.98 -1.73 9.96
N TYR A 138 -1.77 -1.87 9.42
CA TYR A 138 -1.48 -2.85 8.40
C TYR A 138 -1.60 -4.29 8.92
N CYS A 139 -2.04 -5.14 8.00
CA CYS A 139 -2.04 -6.58 8.09
C CYS A 139 -1.88 -7.13 6.67
N ASP A 140 -1.43 -8.37 6.59
CA ASP A 140 -1.46 -9.18 5.37
C ASP A 140 -1.53 -10.66 5.77
N ALA A 141 -1.45 -11.58 4.81
CA ALA A 141 -1.56 -13.00 5.10
C ALA A 141 -0.31 -13.60 5.77
N ASN A 142 0.81 -12.87 5.80
CA ASN A 142 2.08 -13.34 6.32
C ASN A 142 2.55 -12.60 7.59
N ALA A 143 2.04 -11.41 7.87
CA ALA A 143 2.52 -10.51 8.91
C ALA A 143 2.37 -11.11 10.30
N GLY A 144 1.30 -11.87 10.55
CA GLY A 144 1.11 -12.58 11.82
C GLY A 144 2.20 -13.61 12.13
N ASN A 145 2.89 -14.16 11.12
CA ASN A 145 4.03 -15.07 11.32
C ASN A 145 5.25 -14.35 11.95
N TRP A 146 5.29 -13.03 11.86
CA TRP A 146 6.40 -12.18 12.32
C TRP A 146 5.99 -11.23 13.45
N GLY A 147 4.87 -11.52 14.13
CA GLY A 147 4.35 -10.70 15.23
C GLY A 147 3.53 -9.49 14.80
N GLY A 148 3.14 -9.41 13.52
CA GLY A 148 2.14 -8.47 13.01
C GLY A 148 0.72 -9.01 13.14
N ALA A 149 -0.20 -8.48 12.32
CA ALA A 149 -1.60 -8.90 12.30
C ALA A 149 -1.95 -9.60 10.98
N PHE A 150 -2.80 -10.63 11.06
CA PHE A 150 -3.33 -11.34 9.90
C PHE A 150 -4.56 -10.64 9.34
N CYS A 151 -4.69 -10.63 8.01
CA CYS A 151 -5.96 -10.39 7.33
C CYS A 151 -5.97 -10.97 5.92
N PRO A 152 -7.16 -11.22 5.33
CA PRO A 152 -7.29 -11.66 3.95
C PRO A 152 -6.58 -10.71 3.00
N GLU A 153 -5.86 -11.29 2.05
CA GLU A 153 -5.02 -10.60 1.08
C GLU A 153 -5.30 -11.15 -0.32
N PHE A 154 -5.29 -10.27 -1.30
CA PHE A 154 -5.38 -10.65 -2.71
C PHE A 154 -4.35 -9.83 -3.47
N ASP A 155 -3.28 -10.50 -3.87
CA ASP A 155 -2.23 -9.92 -4.67
C ASP A 155 -2.64 -9.88 -6.13
N LEU A 156 -2.99 -8.70 -6.61
CA LEU A 156 -3.34 -8.48 -8.02
C LEU A 156 -2.08 -8.56 -8.88
N GLN A 157 -0.97 -8.09 -8.33
CA GLN A 157 0.33 -8.03 -8.95
C GLN A 157 1.42 -8.21 -7.90
N GLU A 158 2.24 -9.24 -8.09
CA GLU A 158 3.59 -9.35 -7.54
C GLU A 158 4.52 -9.58 -8.71
N GLY A 159 5.32 -8.58 -9.08
CA GLY A 159 6.10 -8.73 -10.30
C GLY A 159 7.23 -7.73 -10.50
N ASN A 160 8.01 -8.02 -11.53
CA ASN A 160 9.05 -7.18 -12.07
C ASN A 160 9.11 -7.42 -13.58
N LYS A 161 10.08 -6.84 -14.29
CA LYS A 161 10.10 -6.96 -15.75
C LYS A 161 10.29 -8.38 -16.30
N TYR A 162 10.59 -9.36 -15.45
CA TYR A 162 10.85 -10.75 -15.82
C TYR A 162 9.80 -11.75 -15.33
N SER A 163 8.97 -11.39 -14.34
CA SER A 163 7.94 -12.29 -13.81
C SER A 163 6.78 -11.52 -13.21
N TRP A 164 5.61 -12.15 -13.22
CA TRP A 164 4.39 -11.63 -12.64
C TRP A 164 3.60 -12.78 -12.02
N ALA A 165 3.08 -12.57 -10.83
CA ALA A 165 2.14 -13.44 -10.15
C ALA A 165 0.91 -12.66 -9.67
N THR A 166 -0.22 -13.37 -9.66
CA THR A 166 -1.46 -12.95 -8.99
C THR A 166 -1.80 -14.05 -7.98
N THR A 167 -1.90 -13.68 -6.70
CA THR A 167 -1.92 -14.63 -5.59
C THR A 167 -3.02 -14.30 -4.60
N PRO A 168 -4.11 -15.09 -4.51
CA PRO A 168 -5.08 -14.94 -3.45
C PRO A 168 -4.61 -15.66 -2.17
N HIS A 169 -4.71 -14.97 -1.04
CA HIS A 169 -4.35 -15.49 0.27
C HIS A 169 -5.58 -15.52 1.18
N SER A 170 -6.09 -16.72 1.40
CA SER A 170 -7.26 -16.93 2.26
C SER A 170 -6.89 -16.91 3.74
N CYS A 171 -7.84 -16.53 4.60
CA CYS A 171 -7.71 -16.68 6.04
C CYS A 171 -8.80 -17.57 6.60
N ASN A 172 -8.61 -18.02 7.84
CA ASN A 172 -9.69 -18.61 8.59
C ASN A 172 -10.84 -17.60 8.79
N ALA A 173 -12.02 -18.11 9.16
CA ALA A 173 -13.10 -17.21 9.57
C ALA A 173 -12.64 -16.36 10.76
N PRO A 174 -12.86 -15.03 10.75
CA PRO A 174 -12.44 -14.20 11.85
C PRO A 174 -13.28 -14.49 13.09
N ASN A 175 -12.76 -14.16 14.27
CA ASN A 175 -13.51 -14.25 15.51
C ASN A 175 -14.69 -13.24 15.53
N SER A 176 -15.52 -13.26 16.57
CA SER A 176 -16.70 -12.37 16.68
C SER A 176 -16.36 -10.87 16.76
N LYS A 177 -15.09 -10.51 16.87
CA LYS A 177 -14.58 -9.13 16.87
C LYS A 177 -13.93 -8.74 15.53
N GLY A 178 -13.78 -9.68 14.60
CA GLY A 178 -13.15 -9.44 13.30
C GLY A 178 -11.63 -9.64 13.29
N HIS A 179 -11.06 -10.32 14.30
CA HIS A 179 -9.65 -10.70 14.30
C HIS A 179 -9.43 -12.03 13.58
N TYR A 180 -8.36 -12.12 12.79
CA TYR A 180 -7.93 -13.35 12.12
C TYR A 180 -6.75 -13.95 12.87
N ASP A 181 -6.83 -15.25 13.18
CA ASP A 181 -5.78 -15.97 13.90
C ASP A 181 -4.79 -16.66 12.96
N TRP A 182 -5.15 -16.83 11.68
CA TRP A 182 -4.31 -17.51 10.70
C TRP A 182 -4.72 -17.18 9.25
N CYS A 183 -3.73 -17.05 8.39
CA CYS A 183 -3.89 -16.94 6.95
C CYS A 183 -2.93 -17.87 6.19
N ASP A 184 -3.30 -18.19 4.95
CA ASP A 184 -2.44 -18.87 3.99
C ASP A 184 -1.34 -17.91 3.51
N GLY A 185 -0.28 -17.76 4.30
CA GLY A 185 0.86 -16.93 3.92
C GLY A 185 1.68 -17.47 2.76
N SER A 186 1.43 -18.71 2.29
CA SER A 186 2.14 -19.28 1.14
C SER A 186 1.45 -19.01 -0.20
N GLY A 187 0.16 -18.65 -0.20
CA GLY A 187 -0.57 -18.35 -1.43
C GLY A 187 -0.71 -19.57 -2.33
N GLN A 188 -1.42 -20.60 -1.85
CA GLN A 188 -1.50 -21.91 -2.51
C GLN A 188 -2.19 -21.89 -3.88
N CYS A 189 -2.81 -20.77 -4.25
CA CYS A 189 -3.56 -20.57 -5.49
C CYS A 189 -2.93 -19.48 -6.37
N ALA A 190 -1.61 -19.32 -6.31
CA ALA A 190 -0.87 -18.40 -7.19
C ALA A 190 -1.04 -18.76 -8.67
N GLN A 191 -1.20 -17.74 -9.51
CA GLN A 191 -1.10 -17.85 -10.96
C GLN A 191 0.13 -17.09 -11.44
N ASN A 192 1.07 -17.79 -12.07
CA ASN A 192 2.24 -17.17 -12.68
C ASN A 192 2.03 -16.91 -14.18
N ILE A 193 2.47 -15.75 -14.66
CA ILE A 193 2.29 -15.34 -16.05
C ILE A 193 2.95 -16.30 -17.05
N VAL A 194 4.05 -16.96 -16.68
CA VAL A 194 4.74 -17.91 -17.55
C VAL A 194 3.86 -19.14 -17.85
N ASP A 195 3.03 -19.54 -16.90
CA ASP A 195 2.10 -20.66 -17.06
C ASP A 195 0.88 -20.27 -17.90
N GLN A 196 0.56 -18.97 -17.97
CA GLN A 196 -0.60 -18.44 -18.71
C GLN A 196 -0.28 -18.06 -20.15
N LEU A 197 0.90 -17.49 -20.40
CA LEU A 197 1.27 -16.92 -21.71
C LEU A 197 2.47 -17.60 -22.38
N ALA A 198 2.99 -18.69 -21.81
CA ALA A 198 4.27 -19.32 -22.18
C ALA A 198 5.49 -18.40 -21.97
N TRP A 199 6.68 -18.92 -22.31
CA TRP A 199 7.97 -18.29 -21.97
C TRP A 199 8.24 -16.96 -22.68
N ASP A 200 7.63 -16.73 -23.83
CA ASP A 200 7.70 -15.50 -24.64
C ASP A 200 6.49 -14.58 -24.43
N GLY A 201 5.62 -14.90 -23.47
CA GLY A 201 4.43 -14.12 -23.16
C GLY A 201 4.71 -12.80 -22.45
N TYR A 202 5.69 -12.77 -21.56
CA TYR A 202 5.98 -11.63 -20.68
C TYR A 202 7.48 -11.51 -20.44
N GLY A 203 8.08 -10.35 -20.72
CA GLY A 203 9.49 -10.13 -20.46
C GLY A 203 10.07 -8.89 -21.15
N ALA A 204 11.36 -8.64 -20.91
CA ALA A 204 12.06 -7.46 -21.41
C ALA A 204 12.50 -7.62 -22.88
N GLY A 205 11.95 -6.77 -23.76
CA GLY A 205 12.32 -6.67 -25.16
C GLY A 205 11.18 -6.99 -26.13
N ALA A 206 11.34 -6.54 -27.38
CA ALA A 206 10.31 -6.63 -28.41
C ALA A 206 9.97 -8.06 -28.87
N GLN A 207 10.74 -9.07 -28.43
CA GLN A 207 10.44 -10.48 -28.67
C GLN A 207 9.33 -11.04 -27.79
N TYR A 208 8.97 -10.36 -26.69
CA TYR A 208 7.90 -10.78 -25.79
C TYR A 208 6.56 -10.19 -26.22
N THR A 209 5.48 -10.94 -25.98
CA THR A 209 4.11 -10.46 -26.25
C THR A 209 3.78 -9.22 -25.40
N ILE A 210 4.08 -9.29 -24.11
CA ILE A 210 4.10 -8.15 -23.19
C ILE A 210 5.56 -7.75 -23.01
N ASN A 211 5.99 -6.72 -23.76
CA ASN A 211 7.31 -6.13 -23.60
C ASN A 211 7.34 -5.21 -22.37
N THR A 212 8.00 -5.65 -21.32
CA THR A 212 8.09 -4.94 -20.03
C THR A 212 9.07 -3.77 -20.01
N GLU A 213 9.79 -3.51 -21.11
CA GLU A 213 10.54 -2.25 -21.33
C GLU A 213 9.63 -1.08 -21.73
N GLN A 214 8.31 -1.31 -21.82
CA GLN A 214 7.30 -0.29 -22.10
C GLN A 214 6.17 -0.39 -21.05
N PRO A 215 5.48 0.72 -20.76
CA PRO A 215 4.25 0.67 -19.98
C PRO A 215 3.21 -0.25 -20.62
N PHE A 216 2.45 -0.97 -19.80
CA PHE A 216 1.37 -1.83 -20.24
C PHE A 216 0.15 -1.74 -19.32
N HIS A 217 -0.98 -2.20 -19.83
CA HIS A 217 -2.25 -2.20 -19.13
C HIS A 217 -2.52 -3.58 -18.50
N ALA A 218 -2.91 -3.59 -17.23
CA ALA A 218 -3.27 -4.79 -16.49
C ALA A 218 -4.73 -4.72 -16.03
N LYS A 219 -5.39 -5.89 -16.05
CA LYS A 219 -6.79 -6.07 -15.63
C LYS A 219 -6.97 -7.38 -14.91
N VAL A 220 -7.62 -7.34 -13.75
CA VAL A 220 -8.06 -8.52 -13.00
C VAL A 220 -9.59 -8.48 -12.87
N THR A 221 -10.27 -9.57 -13.23
CA THR A 221 -11.73 -9.73 -13.10
C THR A 221 -12.07 -10.65 -11.92
N PHE A 222 -13.18 -10.36 -11.26
CA PHE A 222 -13.68 -11.13 -10.12
C PHE A 222 -15.07 -11.67 -10.46
N ASP A 223 -15.12 -12.82 -11.11
CA ASP A 223 -16.38 -13.37 -11.64
C ASP A 223 -17.30 -13.91 -10.52
N GLN A 224 -18.62 -13.89 -10.76
CA GLN A 224 -19.66 -14.46 -9.87
C GLN A 224 -20.23 -15.76 -10.42
#